data_AF-A0AAE2YPR8-F1
#
_entry.id   AF-A0AAE2YPR8-F1
#
_cell.length_a   1.000
_cell.length_b   1.000
_cell.length_c   1.000
_cell.angle_alpha   90.00
_cell.angle_beta   90.00
_cell.angle_gamma   90.00
#
_symmetry.space_group_name_H-M   'P 1'
#
loop_
_entity.id
_entity.type
_entity.pdbx_description
1 polymer ?
#
loop_
_entity_poly.entity_id
_entity_poly.type
_entity_poly.pdbx_seq_one_letter_code
_entity_poly.pdbx_strand_id
1 'polypeptide(L)'
;MDVKQRRRLEALAQMPDEQIDTSDLPDRTDREWTRPDRIIPQENKQQVTLRLDADVLAFFRGTGKRYQSRINAVLREYMRHHDRAR
;
A
#
# COMPACT_ATOMS: atom_id res chain seq x y z
N MET A 1 -0.08 25.03 -13.42
CA MET A 1 -1.53 25.06 -13.08
C MET A 1 -2.11 26.31 -13.70
N ASP A 2 -3.05 26.18 -14.61
CA ASP A 2 -3.67 27.32 -15.31
C ASP A 2 -4.47 28.22 -14.34
N VAL A 3 -4.61 29.52 -14.66
CA VAL A 3 -5.34 30.48 -13.82
C VAL A 3 -6.81 30.08 -13.66
N LYS A 4 -7.42 29.48 -14.70
CA LYS A 4 -8.81 28.98 -14.62
C LYS A 4 -8.92 27.78 -13.69
N GLN A 5 -7.94 26.88 -13.68
CA GLN A 5 -7.93 25.73 -12.76
C GLN A 5 -7.85 26.19 -11.31
N ARG A 6 -6.98 27.16 -10.99
CA ARG A 6 -6.87 27.69 -9.63
C ARG A 6 -8.17 28.30 -9.13
N ARG A 7 -8.81 29.16 -9.95
CA ARG A 7 -10.11 29.76 -9.61
C ARG A 7 -11.20 28.71 -9.39
N ARG A 8 -11.21 27.64 -10.20
CA ARG A 8 -12.16 26.53 -10.02
C ARG A 8 -11.93 25.78 -8.70
N LEU A 9 -10.68 25.54 -8.33
CA LEU A 9 -10.33 24.89 -7.06
C LEU A 9 -10.68 25.76 -5.85
N GLU A 10 -10.43 27.07 -5.92
CA GLU A 10 -10.83 28.02 -4.87
C GLU A 10 -12.35 28.05 -4.70
N ALA A 11 -13.11 28.04 -5.79
CA ALA A 11 -14.57 27.98 -5.73
C ALA A 11 -15.08 26.67 -5.10
N LEU A 12 -14.47 25.53 -5.44
CA LEU A 12 -14.80 24.22 -4.85
C LEU A 12 -14.43 24.15 -3.36
N ALA A 13 -13.34 24.80 -2.94
CA ALA A 13 -12.92 24.83 -1.55
C ALA A 13 -13.83 25.68 -0.64
N GLN A 14 -14.59 26.61 -1.21
CA GLN A 14 -15.55 27.47 -0.50
C GLN A 14 -16.99 26.93 -0.57
N MET A 15 -17.22 25.86 -1.33
CA MET A 15 -18.53 25.23 -1.47
C MET A 15 -18.87 24.48 -0.18
N PRO A 16 -20.07 24.66 0.40
CA PRO A 16 -20.48 23.93 1.60
C PRO A 16 -20.77 22.46 1.26
N ASP A 17 -20.48 21.57 2.21
CA ASP A 17 -20.63 20.12 2.05
C ASP A 17 -22.06 19.69 1.66
N GLU A 18 -23.07 20.46 2.07
CA GLU A 18 -24.49 20.23 1.77
C GLU A 18 -24.81 20.29 0.27
N GLN A 19 -24.00 21.00 -0.53
CA GLN A 19 -24.16 21.08 -1.98
C GLN A 19 -23.47 19.92 -2.71
N ILE A 20 -22.77 19.04 -2.00
CA ILE A 20 -22.10 17.87 -2.59
C ILE A 20 -23.16 16.79 -2.83
N ASP A 21 -23.53 16.61 -4.10
CA ASP A 21 -24.38 15.50 -4.51
C ASP A 21 -23.62 14.18 -4.37
N THR A 22 -24.16 13.29 -3.52
CA THR A 22 -23.62 11.96 -3.26
C THR A 22 -24.57 10.84 -3.68
N SER A 23 -25.64 11.18 -4.43
CA SER A 23 -26.69 10.24 -4.82
C SER A 23 -26.24 9.13 -5.78
N ASP A 24 -25.11 9.33 -6.48
CA ASP A 24 -24.50 8.34 -7.38
C ASP A 24 -23.56 7.36 -6.66
N LEU A 25 -23.19 7.65 -5.41
CA LEU A 25 -22.30 6.81 -4.63
C LEU A 25 -23.10 5.60 -4.10
N PRO A 26 -22.58 4.37 -4.28
CA PRO A 26 -23.18 3.20 -3.64
C PRO A 26 -23.10 3.36 -2.12
N ASP A 27 -24.08 2.83 -1.39
CA ASP A 27 -24.01 2.81 0.07
C ASP A 27 -22.77 2.00 0.52
N ARG A 28 -21.83 2.69 1.18
CA ARG A 28 -20.51 2.15 1.57
C ARG A 28 -20.41 1.89 3.07
N THR A 29 -21.52 1.86 3.78
CA THR A 29 -21.57 1.59 5.23
C THR A 29 -21.01 0.21 5.61
N ASP A 30 -21.04 -0.78 4.72
CA ASP A 30 -20.64 -2.17 5.03
C ASP A 30 -19.26 -2.62 4.53
N ARG A 31 -18.45 -1.74 3.93
CA ARG A 31 -17.10 -2.13 3.46
C ARG A 31 -16.03 -1.80 4.49
N GLU A 32 -15.65 -2.80 5.28
CA GLU A 32 -14.39 -2.81 6.03
C GLU A 32 -13.24 -2.62 5.04
N TRP A 33 -12.56 -1.48 5.10
CA TRP A 33 -11.38 -1.18 4.29
C TRP A 33 -10.32 -2.25 4.54
N THR A 34 -10.30 -3.29 3.70
CA THR A 34 -9.35 -4.37 3.83
C THR A 34 -8.04 -3.91 3.20
N ARG A 35 -7.10 -3.55 4.07
CA ARG A 35 -5.71 -3.36 3.70
C ARG A 35 -5.22 -4.58 2.90
N PRO A 36 -4.66 -4.42 1.69
CA PRO A 36 -4.23 -5.55 0.87
C PRO A 36 -3.18 -6.44 1.54
N ASP A 37 -2.43 -5.92 2.53
CA ASP A 37 -1.51 -6.70 3.36
C ASP A 37 -2.20 -7.67 4.34
N ARG A 38 -3.53 -7.57 4.54
CA ARG A 38 -4.32 -8.47 5.40
C ARG A 38 -4.71 -9.79 4.73
N ILE A 39 -4.42 -9.96 3.43
CA ILE A 39 -4.82 -11.14 2.64
C ILE A 39 -3.85 -12.34 2.86
N ILE A 40 -2.70 -12.14 3.50
CA ILE A 40 -1.79 -13.25 3.83
C ILE A 40 -1.90 -13.53 5.34
N PRO A 41 -2.60 -14.61 5.75
CA PRO A 41 -2.64 -15.04 7.15
C PRO A 41 -1.22 -15.11 7.72
N GLN A 42 -1.02 -14.59 8.93
CA GLN A 42 0.26 -14.72 9.63
C GLN A 42 0.69 -16.19 9.77
N GLU A 43 -0.28 -17.11 9.80
CA GLU A 43 -0.13 -18.56 9.86
C GLU A 43 0.70 -19.17 8.72
N ASN A 44 0.88 -18.45 7.60
CA ASN A 44 1.71 -18.92 6.48
C ASN A 44 3.21 -18.58 6.64
N LYS A 45 3.61 -17.87 7.70
CA LYS A 45 5.01 -17.50 7.91
C LYS A 45 5.73 -18.55 8.74
N GLN A 46 6.63 -19.29 8.10
CA GLN A 46 7.51 -20.22 8.79
C GLN A 46 8.76 -19.48 9.28
N GLN A 47 9.10 -19.65 10.57
CA GLN A 47 10.37 -19.16 11.11
C GLN A 47 11.49 -20.09 10.66
N VAL A 48 12.43 -19.55 9.88
CA VAL A 48 13.60 -20.27 9.40
C VAL A 48 14.88 -19.51 9.75
N THR A 49 15.99 -20.24 9.92
CA THR A 49 17.31 -19.64 10.08
C THR A 49 17.95 -19.49 8.70
N LEU A 50 17.96 -18.26 8.18
CA LEU A 50 18.59 -17.91 6.90
C LEU A 50 19.81 -17.03 7.13
N ARG A 51 20.91 -17.34 6.45
CA ARG A 51 22.10 -16.49 6.40
C ARG A 51 21.92 -15.47 5.27
N LEU A 52 22.12 -14.20 5.59
CA LEU A 52 22.13 -13.09 4.63
C LEU A 52 23.49 -12.40 4.75
N ASP A 53 23.97 -11.86 3.64
CA ASP A 53 25.18 -11.05 3.65
C ASP A 53 25.01 -9.81 4.54
N ALA A 54 26.11 -9.38 5.15
CA ALA A 54 26.10 -8.35 6.18
C ALA A 54 25.64 -6.99 5.62
N ASP A 55 26.02 -6.67 4.39
CA ASP A 55 25.66 -5.47 3.66
C ASP A 55 24.17 -5.44 3.30
N VAL A 56 23.61 -6.56 2.82
CA VAL A 56 22.19 -6.72 2.54
C VAL A 56 21.38 -6.52 3.83
N LEU A 57 21.80 -7.15 4.92
CA LEU A 57 21.12 -6.99 6.22
C LEU A 57 21.21 -5.55 6.73
N ALA A 58 22.38 -4.90 6.58
CA ALA A 58 22.57 -3.50 6.96
C ALA A 58 21.66 -2.56 6.15
N PHE A 59 21.57 -2.75 4.84
CA PHE A 59 20.69 -2.00 3.96
C PHE A 59 19.22 -2.08 4.44
N PHE A 60 18.71 -3.31 4.65
CA PHE A 60 17.33 -3.48 5.08
C PHE A 60 17.10 -2.93 6.49
N ARG A 61 18.03 -3.09 7.43
CA ARG A 61 17.92 -2.46 8.77
C ARG A 61 17.84 -0.94 8.69
N GLY A 62 18.57 -0.32 7.75
CA GLY A 62 18.53 1.12 7.48
C GLY A 62 17.15 1.64 7.03
N THR A 63 16.30 0.78 6.46
CA THR A 63 14.91 1.14 6.07
C THR A 63 13.95 1.29 7.28
N GLY A 64 14.44 1.06 8.49
CA GLY A 64 13.70 1.24 9.74
C GLY A 64 12.87 0.03 10.17
N LYS A 65 11.90 0.28 11.07
CA LYS A 65 11.04 -0.77 11.65
C LYS A 65 10.41 -1.62 10.53
N ARG A 66 10.23 -2.92 10.80
CA ARG A 66 9.68 -3.95 9.87
C ARG A 66 10.58 -4.32 8.68
N TYR A 67 11.90 -4.15 8.80
CA TYR A 67 12.84 -4.56 7.74
C TYR A 67 12.69 -6.03 7.31
N GLN A 68 12.40 -6.96 8.22
CA GLN A 68 12.13 -8.37 7.89
C GLN A 68 10.93 -8.54 6.96
N SER A 69 9.87 -7.75 7.15
CA SER A 69 8.70 -7.77 6.26
C SER A 69 9.06 -7.26 4.86
N ARG A 70 9.99 -6.31 4.75
CA ARG A 70 10.49 -5.82 3.45
C ARG A 70 11.34 -6.87 2.73
N ILE A 71 12.22 -7.57 3.45
CA ILE A 71 12.97 -8.72 2.92
C ILE A 71 11.99 -9.74 2.32
N ASN A 72 10.97 -10.12 3.08
CA ASN A 72 9.96 -11.08 2.61
C ASN A 72 9.17 -10.57 1.39
N ALA A 73 8.88 -9.26 1.31
CA ALA A 73 8.20 -8.69 0.14
C ALA A 73 9.05 -8.78 -1.14
N VAL A 74 10.36 -8.52 -1.02
CA VAL A 74 11.32 -8.66 -2.14
C VAL A 74 11.43 -10.11 -2.59
N LEU A 75 11.56 -11.06 -1.66
CA LEU A 75 11.59 -12.49 -2.00
C LEU A 75 10.32 -12.94 -2.72
N ARG A 76 9.16 -12.46 -2.29
CA ARG A 76 7.88 -12.76 -2.95
C ARG A 76 7.80 -12.17 -4.36
N GLU A 77 8.31 -10.97 -4.57
CA GLU A 77 8.36 -10.38 -5.91
C GLU A 77 9.30 -11.16 -6.83
N TYR A 78 10.48 -11.54 -6.32
CA TYR A 78 11.38 -12.43 -7.03
C TYR A 78 10.70 -13.74 -7.45
N MET A 79 9.98 -14.40 -6.53
CA MET A 79 9.20 -15.61 -6.84
C MET A 79 8.19 -15.36 -7.96
N ARG A 80 7.39 -14.29 -7.88
CA ARG A 80 6.38 -13.96 -8.91
C ARG A 80 6.98 -13.77 -10.30
N HIS A 81 8.14 -13.14 -10.39
CA HIS A 81 8.82 -12.95 -11.66
C HIS A 81 9.37 -14.25 -12.25
N HIS A 82 9.78 -15.19 -11.40
CA HIS A 82 10.38 -16.46 -11.84
C HIS A 82 9.34 -17.57 -12.05
N ASP A 83 8.22 -17.55 -11.33
CA ASP A 83 7.12 -18.51 -11.51
C ASP A 83 6.35 -18.28 -12.82
N ARG A 84 6.32 -17.04 -13.35
CA ARG A 84 5.69 -16.75 -14.65
C ARG A 84 6.48 -17.27 -15.86
N ALA A 85 7.71 -17.74 -15.65
CA ALA A 85 8.57 -18.27 -16.70
C ALA A 85 8.52 -19.81 -16.82
N ARG A 86 7.57 -20.46 -16.13
CA ARG A 86 7.38 -21.91 -16.12
C ARG A 86 5.93 -22.27 -16.45
#